data_AF-A0A357TNR7-F1
#
_entry.id   AF-A0A357TNR7-F1
#
_cell.length_a   1.000
_cell.length_b   1.000
_cell.length_c   1.000
_cell.angle_alpha   90.00
_cell.angle_beta   90.00
_cell.angle_gamma   90.00
#
_symmetry.space_group_name_H-M   'P 1'
#
loop_
_entity.id
_entity.type
_entity.pdbx_description
1 polymer ?
#
loop_
_entity_poly.entity_id
_entity_poly.type
_entity_poly.pdbx_seq_one_letter_code
_entity_poly.pdbx_strand_id
1 'polypeptide(L)'
;MDKWGYKVVTDGSDSVPFIEDHYTLYNVSFDEFSERIHSIFTDNCLTSTDYAIKFKNYNGRVAVHFSLHNEMVAGMTIYVQEQYPDTYRLVKNTPEKVEFTLISHYDRDGSVENPLEVYIIEYPIRMVKTDYGWRIDDFHTSRYG
;
A
#
# COMPACT_ATOMS: atom_id res chain seq x y z
N MET A 1 -11.20 17.43 -4.28
CA MET A 1 -10.36 16.27 -3.95
C MET A 1 -11.17 15.05 -4.32
N ASP A 2 -10.98 14.54 -5.53
CA ASP A 2 -11.67 13.32 -5.94
C ASP A 2 -11.09 12.15 -5.18
N LYS A 3 -11.94 11.47 -4.41
CA LYS A 3 -11.62 10.20 -3.77
C LYS A 3 -11.39 9.19 -4.91
N TRP A 4 -10.21 8.59 -4.94
CA TRP A 4 -9.68 7.72 -6.00
C TRP A 4 -10.47 6.41 -6.17
N GLY A 5 -11.71 6.50 -6.61
CA GLY A 5 -12.53 5.35 -6.99
C GLY A 5 -12.28 4.98 -8.44
N TYR A 6 -11.17 4.29 -8.74
CA TYR A 6 -10.99 3.71 -10.08
C TYR A 6 -12.08 2.68 -10.33
N LYS A 7 -12.77 2.82 -11.46
CA LYS A 7 -13.83 1.89 -11.85
C LYS A 7 -13.21 0.68 -12.54
N VAL A 8 -13.66 -0.50 -12.11
CA VAL A 8 -13.39 -1.76 -12.79
C VAL A 8 -14.00 -1.69 -14.19
N VAL A 9 -13.32 -2.24 -15.19
CA VAL A 9 -13.91 -2.41 -16.53
C VAL A 9 -15.00 -3.46 -16.41
N THR A 10 -16.25 -3.17 -16.77
CA THR A 10 -17.32 -4.18 -16.88
C THR A 10 -17.61 -4.42 -18.36
N ASP A 11 -17.94 -5.66 -18.73
CA ASP A 11 -18.31 -6.04 -20.10
C ASP A 11 -19.83 -5.88 -20.36
N GLY A 12 -20.55 -5.21 -19.46
CA GLY A 12 -22.01 -5.12 -19.49
C GLY A 12 -22.72 -6.24 -18.73
N SER A 13 -21.97 -7.21 -18.18
CA SER A 13 -22.43 -8.08 -17.11
C SER A 13 -22.08 -7.48 -15.74
N ASP A 14 -22.77 -7.91 -14.67
CA ASP A 14 -22.39 -7.61 -13.29
C ASP A 14 -21.08 -8.31 -12.86
N SER A 15 -20.41 -9.02 -13.79
CA SER A 15 -19.17 -9.75 -13.52
C SER A 15 -17.94 -8.94 -13.92
N VAL A 16 -16.93 -8.99 -13.05
CA VAL A 16 -15.62 -8.40 -13.29
C VAL A 16 -14.88 -9.30 -14.29
N PRO A 17 -14.40 -8.78 -15.44
CA PRO A 17 -13.61 -9.55 -16.38
C PRO A 17 -12.27 -9.88 -15.72
N PHE A 18 -12.14 -11.13 -15.27
CA PHE A 18 -10.88 -11.66 -14.78
C PHE A 18 -9.95 -11.88 -15.97
N ILE A 19 -8.72 -11.37 -15.85
CA ILE A 19 -7.64 -11.67 -16.78
C ILE A 19 -6.68 -12.60 -16.06
N GLU A 20 -6.29 -13.70 -16.72
CA GLU A 20 -5.30 -14.66 -16.20
C GLU A 20 -5.63 -15.18 -14.78
N ASP A 21 -6.93 -15.38 -14.47
CA ASP A 21 -7.50 -15.92 -13.22
C ASP A 21 -7.16 -15.21 -11.89
N HIS A 22 -6.29 -14.20 -11.92
CA HIS A 22 -5.81 -13.50 -10.71
C HIS A 22 -5.82 -11.98 -10.81
N TYR A 23 -6.19 -11.40 -11.95
CA TYR A 23 -6.16 -9.94 -12.15
C TYR A 23 -7.53 -9.34 -12.45
N THR A 24 -7.79 -8.20 -11.82
CA THR A 24 -8.93 -7.32 -12.08
C THR A 24 -8.48 -6.15 -12.95
N LEU A 25 -9.17 -5.91 -14.06
CA LEU A 25 -8.85 -4.80 -14.98
C LEU A 25 -9.56 -3.50 -14.56
N TYR A 26 -8.81 -2.41 -14.48
CA TYR A 26 -9.33 -1.07 -14.19
C TYR A 26 -9.31 -0.19 -15.44
N ASN A 27 -10.31 0.68 -15.55
CA ASN A 27 -10.40 1.64 -16.65
C ASN A 27 -9.53 2.88 -16.36
N VAL A 28 -8.21 2.66 -16.29
CA VAL A 28 -7.20 3.70 -16.05
C VAL A 28 -5.98 3.38 -16.90
N SER A 29 -5.34 4.42 -17.47
CA SER A 29 -4.11 4.27 -18.23
C SER A 29 -3.00 3.72 -17.34
N PHE A 30 -2.28 2.71 -17.82
CA PHE A 30 -1.13 2.17 -17.10
C PHE A 30 -0.03 3.22 -16.93
N ASP A 31 0.22 4.02 -17.96
CA ASP A 31 1.31 5.01 -17.94
C ASP A 31 1.00 6.13 -16.93
N GLU A 32 -0.24 6.66 -16.93
CA GLU A 32 -0.66 7.68 -15.96
C GLU A 32 -0.62 7.14 -14.51
N PHE A 33 -1.03 5.88 -14.33
CA PHE A 33 -0.93 5.21 -13.03
C PHE A 33 0.52 5.03 -12.60
N SER A 34 1.38 4.54 -13.49
CA SER A 34 2.79 4.26 -13.23
C SER A 34 3.53 5.55 -12.90
N GLU A 35 3.43 6.59 -13.72
CA GLU A 35 4.02 7.92 -13.46
C GLU A 35 3.63 8.44 -12.07
N ARG A 36 2.38 8.23 -11.68
CA ARG A 36 1.89 8.64 -10.38
C ARG A 36 2.48 7.83 -9.23
N ILE A 37 2.66 6.51 -9.39
CA ILE A 37 3.35 5.70 -8.38
C ILE A 37 4.83 6.11 -8.27
N HIS A 38 5.52 6.33 -9.40
CA HIS A 38 6.91 6.82 -9.43
C HIS A 38 7.04 8.28 -8.93
N SER A 39 5.95 9.04 -8.84
CA SER A 39 5.93 10.34 -8.16
C SER A 39 5.99 10.22 -6.62
N ILE A 40 5.71 9.02 -6.08
CA ILE A 40 5.66 8.75 -4.64
C ILE A 40 6.86 7.90 -4.21
N PHE A 41 7.15 6.82 -4.94
CA PHE A 41 8.19 5.83 -4.59
C PHE A 41 9.40 5.92 -5.51
N THR A 42 10.57 5.52 -5.01
CA THR A 42 11.75 5.31 -5.85
C THR A 42 11.64 3.99 -6.62
N ASP A 43 12.34 3.89 -7.75
CA ASP A 43 12.43 2.65 -8.52
C ASP A 43 13.05 1.51 -7.69
N ASN A 44 14.00 1.84 -6.81
CA ASN A 44 14.60 0.90 -5.87
C ASN A 44 13.55 0.33 -4.91
N CYS A 45 12.70 1.18 -4.33
CA CYS A 45 11.60 0.74 -3.48
C CYS A 45 10.66 -0.18 -4.25
N LEU A 46 10.21 0.22 -5.44
CA LEU A 46 9.26 -0.56 -6.23
C LEU A 46 9.83 -1.91 -6.67
N THR A 47 11.09 -1.97 -7.09
CA THR A 47 11.78 -3.21 -7.49
C THR A 47 12.04 -4.16 -6.33
N SER A 48 12.15 -3.65 -5.10
CA SER A 48 12.26 -4.47 -3.88
C SER A 48 10.93 -5.02 -3.35
N THR A 49 9.82 -4.73 -4.03
CA THR A 49 8.46 -5.15 -3.61
C THR A 49 7.77 -5.94 -4.72
N ASP A 50 6.61 -6.49 -4.41
CA ASP A 50 5.76 -7.17 -5.40
C ASP A 50 5.06 -6.20 -6.37
N TYR A 51 5.46 -4.92 -6.48
CA TYR A 51 4.82 -3.91 -7.33
C TYR A 51 4.59 -4.41 -8.77
N ALA A 52 5.62 -4.97 -9.39
CA ALA A 52 5.57 -5.48 -10.77
C ALA A 52 4.66 -6.72 -10.94
N ILE A 53 4.37 -7.43 -9.84
CA ILE A 53 3.43 -8.55 -9.83
C ILE A 53 2.01 -8.04 -9.51
N LYS A 54 1.89 -7.08 -8.59
CA LYS A 54 0.62 -6.51 -8.15
C LYS A 54 -0.04 -5.67 -9.24
N PHE A 55 0.73 -4.93 -10.03
CA PHE A 55 0.22 -4.04 -11.08
C PHE A 55 0.88 -4.35 -12.42
N LYS A 56 0.06 -4.69 -13.41
CA LYS A 56 0.51 -5.00 -14.77
C LYS A 56 -0.12 -4.07 -15.80
N ASN A 57 0.63 -3.80 -16.86
CA ASN A 57 0.09 -3.19 -18.08
C ASN A 57 -0.61 -4.26 -18.90
N TYR A 58 -1.93 -4.15 -19.04
CA TYR A 58 -2.73 -4.99 -19.92
C TYR A 58 -3.39 -4.12 -20.97
N ASN A 59 -2.86 -4.14 -22.20
CA ASN A 59 -3.35 -3.34 -23.33
C ASN A 59 -3.51 -1.84 -23.02
N GLY A 60 -2.51 -1.25 -22.33
CA GLY A 60 -2.51 0.15 -21.95
C GLY A 60 -3.31 0.47 -20.68
N ARG A 61 -3.89 -0.54 -20.02
CA ARG A 61 -4.70 -0.39 -18.80
C ARG A 61 -4.06 -1.09 -17.61
N VAL A 62 -4.42 -0.64 -16.41
CA VAL A 62 -3.95 -1.27 -15.16
C VAL A 62 -4.73 -2.55 -14.87
N ALA A 63 -4.02 -3.66 -14.76
CA ALA A 63 -4.51 -4.91 -14.20
C ALA A 63 -3.92 -5.09 -12.79
N VAL A 64 -4.77 -5.38 -11.79
CA VAL A 64 -4.37 -5.51 -10.38
C VAL A 64 -4.55 -6.94 -9.90
N HIS A 65 -3.50 -7.54 -9.35
CA HIS A 65 -3.55 -8.90 -8.81
C HIS A 65 -4.36 -8.94 -7.50
N PHE A 66 -5.49 -9.67 -7.48
CA PHE A 66 -6.40 -9.67 -6.32
C PHE A 66 -5.97 -10.65 -5.22
N SER A 67 -5.28 -11.75 -5.58
CA SER A 67 -4.87 -12.79 -4.62
C SER A 67 -3.46 -12.60 -4.06
N LEU A 68 -2.79 -11.49 -4.37
CA LEU A 68 -1.49 -11.15 -3.78
C LEU A 68 -1.76 -10.50 -2.44
N HIS A 69 -1.69 -11.33 -1.40
CA HIS A 69 -1.76 -10.97 -0.01
C HIS A 69 -0.51 -11.56 0.65
N ASN A 70 0.27 -10.73 1.33
CA ASN A 70 1.34 -11.24 2.19
C ASN A 70 0.70 -11.82 3.46
N GLU A 71 1.29 -12.89 3.99
CA GLU A 71 0.83 -13.49 5.23
C GLU A 71 0.74 -12.42 6.32
N MET A 72 -0.41 -12.41 6.97
CA MET A 72 -0.64 -11.58 8.13
C MET A 72 0.32 -12.03 9.23
N VAL A 73 1.13 -11.12 9.81
CA VAL A 73 1.81 -11.45 11.08
C VAL A 73 0.74 -11.93 12.06
N ALA A 74 0.95 -13.11 12.65
CA ALA A 74 0.01 -13.73 13.55
C ALA A 74 -0.38 -12.76 14.69
N GLY A 75 -1.68 -12.62 14.94
CA GLY A 75 -2.23 -11.70 15.96
C GLY A 75 -2.60 -10.30 15.47
N MET A 76 -2.46 -9.98 14.18
CA MET A 76 -2.97 -8.72 13.61
C MET A 76 -4.46 -8.85 13.27
N THR A 77 -5.35 -8.65 14.23
CA THR A 77 -6.77 -8.93 14.03
C THR A 77 -7.54 -7.70 13.54
N ILE A 78 -7.38 -6.49 14.12
CA ILE A 78 -8.12 -5.27 13.70
C ILE A 78 -7.31 -3.96 13.94
N TYR A 79 -7.44 -2.97 13.04
CA TYR A 79 -6.96 -1.59 13.24
C TYR A 79 -7.77 -0.85 14.31
N VAL A 80 -7.11 -0.27 15.32
CA VAL A 80 -7.80 0.42 16.45
C VAL A 80 -7.94 1.94 16.22
N GLN A 81 -8.09 2.34 14.95
CA GLN A 81 -7.78 3.68 14.41
C GLN A 81 -8.33 4.88 15.21
N GLU A 82 -9.48 4.76 15.87
CA GLU A 82 -10.09 5.90 16.58
C GLU A 82 -9.58 6.10 18.01
N GLN A 83 -9.19 5.03 18.71
CA GLN A 83 -8.74 5.12 20.11
C GLN A 83 -7.22 5.15 20.24
N TYR A 84 -6.52 4.49 19.31
CA TYR A 84 -5.06 4.38 19.29
C TYR A 84 -4.57 4.69 17.87
N PRO A 85 -4.51 5.97 17.47
CA PRO A 85 -4.05 6.33 16.15
C PRO A 85 -2.57 5.96 15.97
N ASP A 86 -2.21 5.54 14.76
CA ASP A 86 -0.82 5.34 14.37
C ASP A 86 -0.02 6.62 14.56
N THR A 87 1.20 6.48 15.06
CA THR A 87 2.11 7.61 15.30
C THR A 87 3.40 7.45 14.52
N TYR A 88 4.16 8.54 14.39
CA TYR A 88 5.44 8.54 13.70
C TYR A 88 6.54 9.03 14.63
N ARG A 89 7.68 8.35 14.60
CA ARG A 89 8.88 8.75 15.33
C ARG A 89 10.00 9.07 14.34
N LEU A 90 10.50 10.30 14.38
CA LEU A 90 11.67 10.69 13.59
C LEU A 90 12.90 9.94 14.11
N VAL A 91 13.63 9.27 13.20
CA VAL A 91 14.88 8.56 13.53
C VAL A 91 16.07 9.40 13.10
N LYS A 92 16.08 9.88 11.85
CA LYS A 92 17.16 10.69 11.30
C LYS A 92 16.63 11.68 10.27
N ASN A 93 17.21 12.87 10.24
CA ASN A 93 16.91 13.88 9.23
C ASN A 93 18.22 14.49 8.69
N THR A 94 18.36 14.47 7.37
CA THR A 94 19.45 15.08 6.61
C THR A 94 18.86 15.78 5.38
N PRO A 95 19.57 16.71 4.73
CA PRO A 95 19.03 17.40 3.55
C PRO A 95 18.66 16.46 2.39
N GLU A 96 19.27 15.27 2.30
CA GLU A 96 19.09 14.29 1.23
C GLU A 96 18.24 13.09 1.65
N LYS A 97 18.05 12.86 2.96
CA LYS A 97 17.38 11.66 3.49
C LYS A 97 16.63 11.93 4.80
N VAL A 98 15.42 11.42 4.91
CA VAL A 98 14.64 11.36 6.17
C VAL A 98 14.31 9.91 6.48
N GLU A 99 14.56 9.50 7.72
CA GLU A 99 14.22 8.18 8.25
C GLU A 99 13.27 8.37 9.43
N PHE A 100 12.14 7.69 9.40
CA PHE A 100 11.16 7.69 10.47
C PHE A 100 10.53 6.31 10.62
N THR A 101 9.96 6.05 11.79
CA THR A 101 9.27 4.79 12.09
C THR A 101 7.78 5.07 12.21
N LEU A 102 6.97 4.36 11.43
CA LEU A 102 5.54 4.24 11.68
C LEU A 102 5.35 3.28 12.87
N ILE A 103 4.69 3.75 13.91
CA ILE A 103 4.30 2.97 15.08
C ILE A 103 2.82 2.66 14.90
N SER A 104 2.52 1.48 14.38
CA SER A 104 1.16 1.03 14.12
C SER A 104 0.58 0.31 15.33
N HIS A 105 -0.66 0.65 15.67
CA HIS A 105 -1.37 0.08 16.80
C HIS A 105 -2.41 -0.94 16.32
N TYR A 106 -2.34 -2.15 16.88
CA TYR A 106 -3.24 -3.24 16.57
C TYR A 106 -3.92 -3.74 17.85
N ASP A 107 -5.16 -4.19 17.70
CA ASP A 107 -5.80 -5.04 18.69
C ASP A 107 -5.27 -6.46 18.47
N ARG A 108 -4.82 -7.12 19.53
CA ARG A 108 -4.34 -8.50 19.51
C ARG A 108 -5.45 -9.49 19.20
N ASP A 109 -6.60 -9.27 19.79
CA ASP A 109 -7.71 -10.23 19.75
C ASP A 109 -8.73 -9.85 18.69
N GLY A 110 -8.91 -8.55 18.43
CA GLY A 110 -9.86 -8.04 17.44
C GLY A 110 -11.29 -8.47 17.75
N SER A 111 -11.53 -8.86 19.00
CA SER A 111 -12.80 -9.36 19.48
C SER A 111 -13.48 -8.26 20.29
N VAL A 112 -14.74 -8.02 19.97
CA VAL A 112 -15.59 -7.10 20.74
C VAL A 112 -15.90 -7.64 22.14
N GLU A 113 -15.67 -8.94 22.36
CA GLU A 113 -15.97 -9.63 23.63
C GLU A 113 -14.84 -9.53 24.66
N ASN A 114 -13.60 -9.32 24.21
CA ASN A 114 -12.43 -9.23 25.08
C ASN A 114 -12.06 -7.77 25.36
N PRO A 115 -11.44 -7.46 26.51
CA PRO A 115 -10.82 -6.16 26.72
C PRO A 115 -9.80 -5.88 25.62
N LEU A 116 -9.81 -4.66 25.10
CA LEU A 116 -8.87 -4.22 24.08
C LEU A 116 -7.42 -4.38 24.57
N GLU A 117 -6.66 -5.25 23.92
CA GLU A 117 -5.23 -5.43 24.16
C GLU A 117 -4.43 -4.82 23.00
N VAL A 118 -4.04 -3.56 23.18
CA VAL A 118 -3.27 -2.83 22.17
C VAL A 118 -1.81 -3.26 22.22
N TYR A 119 -1.27 -3.64 21.07
CA TYR A 119 0.16 -3.81 20.87
C TYR A 119 0.64 -3.02 19.66
N ILE A 120 1.95 -2.77 19.62
CA ILE A 120 2.58 -1.97 18.57
C ILE A 120 3.42 -2.85 17.65
N ILE A 121 3.41 -2.50 16.37
CA ILE A 121 4.41 -2.95 15.40
C ILE A 121 5.08 -1.70 14.83
N GLU A 122 6.41 -1.72 14.80
CA GLU A 122 7.21 -0.62 14.28
C GLU A 122 7.68 -0.93 12.85
N TYR A 123 7.34 -0.04 11.92
CA TYR A 123 7.70 -0.13 10.52
C TYR A 123 8.66 0.99 10.13
N PRO A 124 9.94 0.69 9.85
CA PRO A 124 10.87 1.67 9.31
C PRO A 124 10.39 2.20 7.95
N ILE A 125 10.52 3.51 7.76
CA ILE A 125 10.23 4.20 6.52
C ILE A 125 11.42 5.12 6.20
N ARG A 126 11.86 5.11 4.94
CA ARG A 126 12.92 5.98 4.43
C ARG A 126 12.39 6.80 3.28
N MET A 127 12.67 8.11 3.31
CA MET A 127 12.49 9.02 2.18
C MET A 127 13.84 9.56 1.73
N VAL A 128 14.02 9.69 0.43
CA VAL A 128 15.21 10.30 -0.18
C VAL A 128 14.81 11.47 -1.06
N LYS A 129 15.66 12.48 -1.13
CA LYS A 129 15.47 13.65 -2.00
C LYS A 129 16.06 13.31 -3.38
N THR A 130 15.22 13.34 -4.39
CA THR A 130 15.61 13.20 -5.81
C THR A 130 15.53 14.56 -6.50
N ASP A 131 15.96 14.62 -7.76
CA ASP A 131 15.83 15.82 -8.61
C ASP A 131 14.36 16.25 -8.80
N TYR A 132 13.42 15.33 -8.58
CA TYR A 132 11.98 15.55 -8.72
C TYR A 132 11.27 15.68 -7.36
N GLY A 133 12.02 15.90 -6.28
CA GLY A 133 11.51 16.06 -4.92
C GLY A 133 11.67 14.81 -4.05
N TRP A 134 10.98 14.78 -2.91
CA TRP A 134 11.08 13.65 -1.99
C TRP A 134 10.34 12.42 -2.52
N ARG A 135 10.93 11.24 -2.35
CA ARG A 135 10.35 9.93 -2.68
C ARG A 135 10.55 8.96 -1.54
N ILE A 136 9.59 8.05 -1.36
CA ILE A 136 9.69 6.91 -0.46
C ILE A 136 10.66 5.89 -1.08
N ASP A 137 11.72 5.57 -0.35
CA ASP A 137 12.77 4.66 -0.78
C ASP A 137 12.74 3.32 -0.02
N ASP A 138 12.06 3.29 1.12
CA ASP A 138 11.83 2.09 1.91
C ASP A 138 10.51 2.27 2.64
N PHE A 139 9.59 1.33 2.47
CA PHE A 139 8.27 1.40 3.08
C PHE A 139 7.72 0.01 3.29
N HIS A 140 7.42 -0.30 4.54
CA HIS A 140 6.64 -1.46 4.87
C HIS A 140 5.16 -1.12 4.72
N THR A 141 4.49 -1.83 3.82
CA THR A 141 3.04 -1.72 3.67
C THR A 141 2.43 -2.78 4.56
N SER A 142 1.72 -2.37 5.61
CA SER A 142 0.77 -3.25 6.27
C SER A 142 -0.42 -3.42 5.33
N ARG A 143 -0.30 -4.34 4.37
CA ARG A 143 -1.39 -4.87 3.51
C ARG A 143 -2.10 -3.82 2.65
N TYR A 144 -1.96 -3.93 1.33
CA TYR A 144 -2.88 -3.23 0.43
C TYR A 144 -4.23 -3.97 0.40
N GLY A 145 -5.27 -3.32 0.93
CA GLY A 145 -6.68 -3.60 0.65
C GLY A 145 -7.36 -4.46 1.70
#